data_AF-A0A4C1UIZ0-F1
#
_entry.id   AF-A0A4C1UIZ0-F1
#
_cell.length_a   1.000
_cell.length_b   1.000
_cell.length_c   1.000
_cell.angle_alpha   90.00
_cell.angle_beta   90.00
_cell.angle_gamma   90.00
#
_symmetry.space_group_name_H-M   'P 1'
#
loop_
_entity.id
_entity.type
_entity.pdbx_description
1 polymer ?
#
loop_
_entity_poly.entity_id
_entity_poly.type
_entity_poly.pdbx_seq_one_letter_code
_entity_poly.pdbx_strand_id
1 'polypeptide(L)'
;MTFLTLRGQFQESEDDGMLAFYADDSAYFALSCRTDLIARKVRRVFNLLLKWLDRWRMAVNIGKTAALLTGRQRKRPTQLRLRGQDVEWKSCMRYLGIHIDRSLRTIPQVNNMVQQNRAGRTKLRPILTSRLPTRIMLALYIIVISVPA
;
A
#
# COMPACT_ATOMS: atom_id res chain seq x y z
N MET A 1 -20.32 14.98 -3.42
CA MET A 1 -19.87 15.67 -4.65
C MET A 1 -18.55 16.44 -4.49
N THR A 2 -17.63 16.02 -3.60
CA THR A 2 -16.38 16.74 -3.28
C THR A 2 -15.10 15.97 -3.65
N PHE A 3 -15.16 14.64 -3.70
CA PHE A 3 -14.05 13.78 -4.14
C PHE A 3 -13.72 13.95 -5.63
N LEU A 4 -14.72 14.20 -6.48
CA LEU A 4 -14.51 14.48 -7.90
C LEU A 4 -13.81 15.81 -8.13
N THR A 5 -14.00 16.80 -7.26
CA THR A 5 -13.36 18.11 -7.37
C THR A 5 -11.86 18.00 -7.10
N LEU A 6 -11.47 17.20 -6.11
CA LEU A 6 -10.07 16.86 -5.83
C LEU A 6 -9.43 16.14 -7.01
N ARG A 7 -10.12 15.10 -7.53
CA ARG A 7 -9.66 14.36 -8.71
C ARG A 7 -9.51 15.28 -9.93
N GLY A 8 -10.45 16.19 -10.15
CA GLY A 8 -10.39 17.19 -11.22
C GLY A 8 -9.22 18.16 -11.09
N GLN A 9 -8.94 18.68 -9.88
CA GLN A 9 -7.77 19.55 -9.64
C GLN A 9 -6.43 18.82 -9.74
N PHE A 10 -6.42 17.51 -9.48
CA PHE A 10 -5.24 16.66 -9.68
C PHE A 10 -5.07 16.19 -11.13
N GLN A 11 -6.14 16.17 -11.93
CA GLN A 11 -6.14 15.71 -13.31
C GLN A 11 -5.88 16.83 -14.34
N GLU A 12 -5.89 18.10 -13.90
CA GLU A 12 -5.42 19.25 -14.69
C GLU A 12 -3.89 19.31 -14.88
N SER A 13 -3.11 18.44 -14.22
CA SER A 13 -1.70 18.27 -14.59
C SER A 13 -1.55 17.07 -15.51
N GLU A 14 -1.10 17.29 -16.75
CA GLU A 14 -0.62 16.31 -17.74
C GLU A 14 0.57 15.43 -17.27
N ASP A 15 0.67 15.14 -15.97
CA ASP A 15 1.78 14.42 -15.38
C ASP A 15 1.32 13.01 -14.97
N ASP A 16 1.94 11.98 -15.56
CA ASP A 16 1.82 10.53 -15.27
C ASP A 16 1.92 10.21 -13.76
N GLY A 17 0.87 10.50 -13.02
CA GLY A 17 0.77 10.28 -11.59
C GLY A 17 -0.63 9.80 -11.22
N MET A 18 -0.70 8.68 -10.53
CA MET A 18 -1.96 8.07 -10.09
C MET A 18 -2.14 8.29 -8.59
N LEU A 19 -3.25 8.90 -8.20
CA LEU A 19 -3.63 9.08 -6.80
C LEU A 19 -4.71 8.05 -6.44
N ALA A 20 -4.45 7.23 -5.43
CA ALA A 20 -5.35 6.23 -4.91
C ALA A 20 -5.78 6.60 -3.49
N PHE A 21 -7.09 6.56 -3.24
CA PHE A 21 -7.69 6.80 -1.93
C PHE A 21 -8.58 5.63 -1.56
N TYR A 22 -8.46 5.16 -0.31
CA TYR A 22 -9.34 4.17 0.27
C TYR A 22 -9.50 4.48 1.76
N ALA A 23 -10.69 4.89 2.17
CA ALA A 23 -10.94 5.39 3.53
C ALA A 23 -9.92 6.47 3.95
N ASP A 24 -9.16 6.25 5.02
CA ASP A 24 -8.07 7.10 5.49
C ASP A 24 -6.71 6.80 4.83
N ASP A 25 -6.57 5.66 4.16
CA ASP A 25 -5.36 5.27 3.45
C ASP A 25 -5.29 5.98 2.08
N SER A 26 -4.20 6.73 1.86
CA SER A 26 -3.92 7.41 0.60
C SER A 26 -2.55 7.03 0.05
N ALA A 27 -2.46 6.76 -1.24
CA ALA A 27 -1.21 6.48 -1.94
C ALA A 27 -1.11 7.32 -3.22
N TYR A 28 0.05 7.94 -3.44
CA TYR A 28 0.35 8.67 -4.66
C TYR A 28 1.49 7.97 -5.40
N PHE A 29 1.25 7.64 -6.66
CA PHE A 29 2.21 7.05 -7.57
C PHE A 29 2.62 8.11 -8.59
N ALA A 30 3.90 8.22 -8.87
CA ALA A 30 4.41 9.09 -9.92
C ALA A 30 5.50 8.36 -10.70
N LEU A 31 5.44 8.45 -12.03
CA LEU A 31 6.39 7.83 -12.93
C LEU A 31 7.21 8.90 -13.66
N SER A 32 8.53 8.68 -13.75
CA SER A 32 9.42 9.50 -14.58
C SER A 32 10.76 8.79 -14.78
N CYS A 33 11.50 9.19 -15.82
CA CYS A 33 12.86 8.72 -16.08
C CYS A 33 13.91 9.35 -15.15
N ARG A 34 13.59 10.48 -14.49
CA ARG A 34 14.49 11.20 -13.58
C ARG A 34 13.91 11.28 -12.17
N THR A 35 14.70 10.93 -11.17
CA THR A 35 14.30 10.97 -9.75
C THR A 35 13.97 12.38 -9.27
N ASP A 36 14.63 13.40 -9.81
CA ASP A 36 14.39 14.80 -9.44
C ASP A 36 13.03 15.30 -9.93
N LEU A 37 12.60 14.85 -11.11
CA LEU A 37 11.27 15.16 -11.64
C LEU A 37 10.20 14.51 -10.77
N ILE A 38 10.37 13.25 -10.37
CA ILE A 38 9.45 12.56 -9.44
C ILE A 38 9.34 13.35 -8.14
N ALA A 39 10.47 13.74 -7.53
CA ALA A 39 10.48 14.48 -6.28
C ALA A 39 9.73 15.83 -6.40
N ARG A 40 9.91 16.55 -7.52
CA ARG A 40 9.19 17.80 -7.79
C ARG A 40 7.69 17.58 -7.95
N LYS A 41 7.28 16.54 -8.70
CA LYS A 41 5.87 16.17 -8.89
C LYS A 41 5.21 15.79 -7.56
N VAL A 42 5.81 14.87 -6.83
CA VAL A 42 5.33 14.41 -5.51
C VAL A 42 5.21 15.60 -4.56
N ARG A 43 6.22 16.49 -4.50
CA ARG A 43 6.18 17.68 -3.64
C ARG A 43 5.05 18.64 -4.01
N ARG A 44 4.81 18.89 -5.30
CA ARG A 44 3.69 19.73 -5.77
C ARG A 44 2.35 19.14 -5.33
N VAL A 45 2.15 17.85 -5.59
CA VAL A 45 0.93 17.13 -5.24
C VAL A 45 0.71 17.12 -3.73
N PHE A 46 1.76 16.85 -2.96
CA PHE A 46 1.72 16.90 -1.50
C PHE A 46 1.33 18.27 -0.97
N ASN A 47 1.87 19.36 -1.54
CA ASN A 47 1.52 20.72 -1.11
C ASN A 47 0.03 21.05 -1.37
N LEU A 48 -0.52 20.60 -2.51
CA LEU A 48 -1.94 20.78 -2.82
C LEU A 48 -2.82 19.94 -1.89
N LEU A 49 -2.44 18.68 -1.67
CA LEU A 49 -3.15 17.75 -0.79
C LEU A 49 -3.17 18.27 0.66
N LEU A 50 -2.04 18.78 1.16
CA LEU A 50 -1.97 19.39 2.49
C LEU A 50 -2.87 20.62 2.62
N LYS A 51 -2.86 21.54 1.64
CA LYS A 51 -3.76 22.70 1.64
C LYS A 51 -5.23 22.29 1.65
N TRP A 52 -5.57 21.22 0.92
CA TRP A 52 -6.92 20.68 0.92
C TRP A 52 -7.25 20.07 2.29
N LEU A 53 -6.39 19.25 2.87
CA LEU A 53 -6.60 18.66 4.20
C LEU A 53 -6.72 19.72 5.30
N ASP A 54 -5.93 20.79 5.24
CA ASP A 54 -6.01 21.92 6.17
C ASP A 54 -7.37 22.64 6.08
N ARG A 55 -7.88 22.84 4.87
CA ARG A 55 -9.22 23.42 4.66
C ARG A 55 -10.30 22.57 5.33
N TRP A 56 -10.15 21.25 5.30
CA TRP A 56 -11.08 20.30 5.91
C TRP A 56 -10.72 19.92 7.36
N ARG A 57 -9.73 20.59 7.96
CA ARG A 57 -9.26 20.35 9.33
C ARG A 57 -8.85 18.89 9.61
N MET A 58 -8.31 18.20 8.61
CA MET A 58 -7.82 16.83 8.74
C MET A 58 -6.33 16.82 9.08
N ALA A 59 -5.94 16.00 10.06
CA ALA A 59 -4.54 15.82 10.44
C ALA A 59 -3.91 14.67 9.63
N VAL A 60 -2.73 14.89 9.06
CA VAL A 60 -1.94 13.82 8.43
C VAL A 60 -1.08 13.13 9.47
N ASN A 61 -1.12 11.80 9.50
CA ASN A 61 -0.20 11.01 10.32
C ASN A 61 1.13 10.80 9.59
N ILE A 62 2.11 11.65 9.92
CA ILE A 62 3.44 11.64 9.29
C ILE A 62 4.18 10.32 9.60
N GLY A 63 4.01 9.76 10.79
CA GLY A 63 4.66 8.50 11.20
C GLY A 63 4.17 7.26 10.44
N LYS A 64 2.95 7.32 9.88
CA LYS A 64 2.42 6.29 8.97
C LYS A 64 2.77 6.55 7.50
N THR A 65 3.23 7.76 7.17
CA THR A 65 3.55 8.14 5.80
C THR A 65 4.95 7.65 5.45
N ALA A 66 5.07 6.85 4.40
CA ALA A 66 6.35 6.36 3.92
C ALA A 66 6.46 6.56 2.40
N ALA A 67 7.68 6.76 1.92
CA ALA A 67 7.98 6.84 0.51
C ALA A 67 8.72 5.58 0.04
N LEU A 68 8.31 5.06 -1.11
CA LEU A 68 8.96 3.93 -1.77
C LEU A 68 9.41 4.37 -3.17
N LEU A 69 10.70 4.15 -3.47
CA LEU A 69 11.22 4.33 -4.82
C LEU A 69 11.38 2.96 -5.48
N THR A 70 10.63 2.75 -6.55
CA THR A 70 10.75 1.59 -7.43
C THR A 70 11.51 1.95 -8.70
N GLY A 71 12.31 1.01 -9.23
CA GLY A 71 13.03 1.17 -10.49
C GLY A 71 14.55 0.92 -10.42
N ARG A 72 15.20 1.09 -11.57
CA ARG A 72 16.64 0.81 -11.76
C ARG A 72 17.54 1.80 -11.02
N GLN A 73 17.09 3.04 -10.88
CA GLN A 73 17.78 4.09 -10.14
C GLN A 73 17.89 3.72 -8.64
N ARG A 74 19.09 3.85 -8.09
CA ARG A 74 19.36 3.56 -6.67
C ARG A 74 19.53 4.79 -5.80
N LYS A 75 19.72 5.95 -6.42
CA LYS A 75 19.86 7.21 -5.70
C LYS A 75 18.46 7.66 -5.24
N ARG A 76 18.27 7.71 -3.92
CA ARG A 76 17.05 8.28 -3.35
C ARG A 76 17.02 9.78 -3.67
N PRO A 77 15.90 10.32 -4.16
CA PRO A 77 15.77 11.75 -4.34
C PRO A 77 15.93 12.49 -3.01
N THR A 78 16.31 13.76 -3.09
CA THR A 78 16.47 14.67 -1.93
C THR A 78 15.23 14.63 -1.03
N GLN A 79 15.46 14.65 0.29
CA GLN A 79 14.48 14.46 1.36
C GLN A 79 13.09 15.03 1.03
N LEU A 80 12.09 14.14 0.98
CA LEU A 80 10.67 14.51 0.95
C LEU A 80 10.31 15.00 2.35
N ARG A 81 9.96 16.28 2.47
CA ARG A 81 9.53 16.89 3.72
C ARG A 81 8.03 17.10 3.71
N LEU A 82 7.37 16.58 4.74
CA LEU A 82 5.94 16.77 5.00
C LEU A 82 5.81 17.60 6.29
N ARG A 83 5.26 18.82 6.19
CA ARG A 83 5.15 19.77 7.32
C ARG A 83 6.48 19.99 8.08
N GLY A 84 7.61 19.99 7.37
CA GLY A 84 8.94 20.17 7.96
C GLY A 84 9.55 18.90 8.57
N GLN A 85 8.84 17.78 8.61
CA GLN A 85 9.38 16.47 8.99
C GLN A 85 9.80 15.66 7.76
N ASP A 86 10.91 14.95 7.87
CA ASP A 86 11.40 14.09 6.78
C ASP A 86 10.55 12.81 6.69
N VAL A 87 10.10 12.46 5.48
CA VAL A 87 9.38 11.22 5.19
C VAL A 87 10.39 10.08 5.06
N GLU A 88 10.14 8.99 5.79
CA GLU A 88 11.00 7.82 5.76
C GLU A 88 10.93 7.10 4.41
N TRP A 89 12.09 6.80 3.83
CA TRP A 89 12.21 5.98 2.63
C TRP A 89 12.33 4.50 2.99
N LYS A 90 11.28 3.71 2.69
CA LYS A 90 11.26 2.27 2.94
C LYS A 90 11.59 1.49 1.66
N SER A 91 12.08 0.26 1.82
CA SER A 91 12.26 -0.70 0.72
C SER A 91 11.00 -1.52 0.45
N CYS A 92 10.15 -1.69 1.47
CA CYS A 92 8.87 -2.40 1.39
C CYS A 92 7.83 -1.65 2.25
N MET A 93 6.60 -1.55 1.75
CA MET A 93 5.47 -0.92 2.46
C MET A 93 4.20 -1.73 2.27
N ARG A 94 3.29 -1.66 3.24
CA ARG A 94 1.96 -2.31 3.17
C ARG A 94 0.92 -1.27 2.79
N TYR A 95 0.15 -1.52 1.74
CA TYR A 95 -0.97 -0.70 1.31
C TYR A 95 -2.18 -1.60 1.08
N LEU A 96 -3.29 -1.37 1.79
CA LEU A 96 -4.53 -2.19 1.68
C LEU A 96 -4.30 -3.70 1.85
N GLY A 97 -3.37 -4.08 2.73
CA GLY A 97 -3.01 -5.49 2.96
C GLY A 97 -1.95 -6.05 2.01
N ILE A 98 -1.65 -5.37 0.90
CA ILE A 98 -0.69 -5.78 -0.12
C ILE A 98 0.70 -5.23 0.22
N HIS A 99 1.74 -6.07 0.14
CA HIS A 99 3.12 -5.65 0.38
C HIS A 99 3.77 -5.24 -0.94
N ILE A 100 4.02 -3.95 -1.06
CA ILE A 100 4.68 -3.35 -2.22
C ILE A 100 6.16 -3.22 -1.90
N ASP A 101 6.96 -4.05 -2.56
CA ASP A 101 8.42 -3.99 -2.50
C ASP A 101 8.98 -3.13 -3.64
N ARG A 102 10.18 -2.60 -3.44
CA ARG A 102 10.96 -1.85 -4.42
C ARG A 102 11.09 -2.55 -5.77
N SER A 103 11.14 -3.88 -5.79
CA SER A 103 11.24 -4.65 -7.03
C SER A 103 9.91 -4.73 -7.80
N LEU A 104 8.79 -4.37 -7.17
CA LEU A 104 7.40 -4.63 -7.60
C LEU A 104 7.11 -6.09 -7.95
N ARG A 105 8.03 -7.03 -7.67
CA ARG A 105 7.82 -8.45 -7.99
C ARG A 105 6.90 -9.13 -6.97
N THR A 106 6.53 -8.44 -5.88
CA THR A 106 5.69 -8.96 -4.78
C THR A 106 6.20 -10.27 -4.17
N ILE A 107 7.47 -10.65 -4.40
CA ILE A 107 8.07 -11.91 -3.92
C ILE A 107 7.92 -12.09 -2.40
N PRO A 108 8.16 -11.06 -1.56
CA PRO A 108 7.94 -11.19 -0.11
C PRO A 108 6.48 -11.54 0.24
N GLN A 109 5.52 -10.96 -0.49
CA GLN A 109 4.10 -11.26 -0.31
C GLN A 109 3.78 -12.69 -0.71
N VAL A 110 4.26 -13.13 -1.88
CA VAL A 110 4.07 -14.51 -2.35
C VAL A 110 4.65 -15.50 -1.36
N ASN A 111 5.87 -15.26 -0.86
CA ASN A 111 6.49 -16.10 0.15
C ASN A 111 5.69 -16.13 1.45
N ASN A 112 5.17 -14.99 1.90
CA ASN A 112 4.32 -14.92 3.10
C ASN A 112 3.00 -15.70 2.88
N MET A 113 2.32 -15.52 1.74
CA MET A 113 1.12 -16.29 1.39
C MET A 113 1.41 -17.79 1.32
N VAL A 114 2.56 -18.20 0.76
CA VAL A 114 2.97 -19.61 0.73
C VAL A 114 3.20 -20.15 2.14
N GLN A 115 3.86 -19.38 3.01
CA GLN A 115 4.08 -19.77 4.42
C GLN A 115 2.77 -19.88 5.19
N GLN A 116 1.85 -18.92 5.04
CA GLN A 116 0.52 -18.96 5.64
C GLN A 116 -0.27 -20.18 5.18
N ASN A 117 -0.25 -20.48 3.88
CA ASN A 117 -0.90 -21.67 3.33
C ASN A 117 -0.28 -22.97 3.85
N ARG A 118 1.06 -23.04 3.99
CA ARG A 118 1.73 -24.20 4.61
C ARG A 118 1.33 -24.37 6.08
N ALA A 119 1.23 -23.28 6.83
CA ALA A 119 0.77 -23.30 8.23
C ALA A 119 -0.70 -23.76 8.31
N GLY A 120 -1.58 -23.20 7.48
CA GLY A 120 -2.98 -23.63 7.36
C GLY A 120 -3.12 -25.10 7.00
N ARG A 121 -2.34 -25.58 6.02
CA ARG A 121 -2.31 -27.01 5.63
C ARG A 121 -1.84 -27.91 6.77
N THR A 122 -0.87 -27.46 7.56
CA THR A 122 -0.40 -28.20 8.74
C THR A 122 -1.50 -28.31 9.80
N LYS A 123 -2.26 -27.23 10.04
CA LYS A 123 -3.43 -27.22 10.93
C LYS A 123 -4.58 -28.08 10.41
N LEU A 124 -4.78 -28.16 9.09
CA LEU A 124 -5.83 -28.97 8.46
C LEU A 124 -5.48 -30.46 8.40
N ARG A 125 -4.20 -30.83 8.39
CA ARG A 125 -3.74 -32.23 8.32
C ARG A 125 -4.41 -33.18 9.33
N PRO A 126 -4.53 -32.86 10.63
CA PRO A 126 -5.22 -33.72 11.59
C PRO A 126 -6.73 -33.86 11.29
N ILE A 127 -7.39 -32.80 10.81
CA ILE A 127 -8.81 -32.83 10.44
C ILE A 127 -9.01 -33.72 9.21
N LEU A 128 -8.13 -33.59 8.20
CA LEU A 128 -8.17 -34.38 6.97
C LEU A 128 -7.85 -35.86 7.15
N THR A 129 -7.09 -36.21 8.19
CA THR A 129 -6.69 -37.60 8.51
C THR A 129 -7.59 -38.24 9.57
N SER A 130 -8.52 -37.46 10.15
CA SER A 130 -9.50 -37.96 11.11
C SER A 130 -10.61 -38.77 10.45
N ARG A 131 -11.32 -39.59 11.24
CA ARG A 131 -12.50 -40.33 10.79
C ARG A 131 -13.81 -39.54 10.98
N LEU A 132 -13.75 -38.21 10.88
CA LEU A 132 -14.92 -37.36 11.08
C LEU A 132 -15.93 -37.51 9.92
N PRO A 133 -17.24 -37.43 10.20
CA PRO A 133 -18.26 -37.33 9.16
C PRO A 133 -18.00 -36.15 8.22
N THR A 134 -18.22 -36.35 6.92
CA THR A 134 -17.89 -35.39 5.85
C THR A 134 -18.49 -33.99 6.08
N ARG A 135 -19.69 -33.91 6.67
CA ARG A 135 -20.35 -32.63 7.03
C ARG A 135 -19.54 -31.80 8.03
N ILE A 136 -18.94 -32.44 9.03
CA ILE A 136 -18.15 -31.77 10.07
C ILE A 136 -16.80 -31.33 9.49
N MET A 137 -16.18 -32.15 8.64
CA MET A 137 -14.96 -31.75 7.93
C MET A 137 -15.18 -30.52 7.04
N LEU A 138 -16.28 -30.47 6.30
CA LEU A 138 -16.62 -29.32 5.45
C LEU A 138 -16.82 -28.05 6.28
N ALA A 139 -17.53 -28.14 7.40
CA ALA A 139 -17.73 -27.00 8.29
C ALA A 139 -16.40 -26.49 8.87
N LEU A 140 -15.54 -27.38 9.36
CA LEU A 140 -14.22 -27.02 9.90
C LEU A 140 -13.29 -26.44 8.82
N TYR A 141 -13.32 -27.00 7.61
CA TYR A 141 -12.54 -26.52 6.47
C TYR A 141 -12.93 -25.08 6.09
N ILE A 142 -14.22 -24.80 6.00
CA ILE A 142 -14.72 -23.45 5.68
C ILE A 142 -14.28 -22.47 6.77
N ILE A 143 -14.41 -22.82 8.05
CA ILE A 143 -13.99 -21.96 9.17
C ILE A 143 -12.49 -21.63 9.10
N VAL A 144 -11.64 -22.62 8.79
CA VAL A 144 -10.19 -22.43 8.74
C VAL A 144 -9.73 -21.58 7.54
N ILE A 145 -10.49 -21.56 6.45
CA ILE A 145 -10.17 -20.77 5.25
C ILE A 145 -10.81 -19.39 5.27
N SER A 146 -11.99 -19.24 5.85
CA SER A 146 -12.73 -17.97 5.90
C SER A 146 -12.19 -16.97 6.92
N VAL A 147 -11.29 -17.38 7.83
CA VAL A 147 -10.62 -16.46 8.74
C VAL A 147 -9.23 -16.14 8.18
N PRO A 148 -9.03 -14.98 7.52
CA PRO A 148 -7.69 -14.50 7.25
C PRO A 148 -7.04 -14.12 8.59
N ALA A 149 -5.85 -14.68 8.84
CA ALA A 149 -5.01 -14.32 9.99
C ALA A 149 -4.35 -12.94 9.80
#